data_AF-A0A931QSM6-F1
#
_entry.id   AF-A0A931QSM6-F1
#
_cell.length_a   1.000
_cell.length_b   1.000
_cell.length_c   1.000
_cell.angle_alpha   90.00
_cell.angle_beta   90.00
_cell.angle_gamma   90.00
#
_symmetry.space_group_name_H-M   'P 1'
#
loop_
_entity.id
_entity.type
_entity.pdbx_description
1 polymer ?
#
loop_
_entity_poly.entity_id
_entity_poly.type
_entity_poly.pdbx_seq_one_letter_code
_entity_poly.pdbx_strand_id
1 'polypeptide(L)'
;MELNKSQKRILFIGLLAIVTALLMWIGFGGEIFTKTQVIVEKQNELFGTTYKEWKDQFILGLDYTLAFIVLAVMLTLMTIYFKRDKGIKSNLVEIRQGRTSSETSLFLSYFLLFKF
;
A
#
# COMPACT_ATOMS: atom_id res chain seq x y z
N MET A 1 -13.98 7.07 -13.67
CA MET A 1 -12.82 6.16 -13.83
C MET A 1 -13.12 4.91 -13.03
N GLU A 2 -13.47 3.80 -13.68
CA GLU A 2 -13.75 2.56 -12.96
C GLU A 2 -12.44 1.90 -12.51
N LEU A 3 -12.28 1.74 -11.20
CA LEU A 3 -11.15 1.04 -10.63
C LEU A 3 -11.40 -0.48 -10.68
N ASN A 4 -10.43 -1.22 -11.21
CA ASN A 4 -10.46 -2.69 -11.19
C ASN A 4 -10.54 -3.20 -9.75
N LYS A 5 -11.24 -4.32 -9.49
CA LYS A 5 -11.27 -5.01 -8.19
C LYS A 5 -9.86 -5.20 -7.59
N SER A 6 -8.87 -5.52 -8.45
CA SER A 6 -7.47 -5.64 -8.03
C SER A 6 -6.83 -4.32 -7.58
N GLN A 7 -7.14 -3.21 -8.27
CA GLN A 7 -6.65 -1.88 -7.90
C GLN A 7 -7.30 -1.39 -6.60
N LYS A 8 -8.61 -1.65 -6.43
CA LYS A 8 -9.33 -1.36 -5.18
C LYS A 8 -8.71 -2.11 -3.99
N ARG A 9 -8.36 -3.38 -4.17
CA ARG A 9 -7.68 -4.18 -3.14
C ARG A 9 -6.30 -3.59 -2.76
N ILE A 10 -5.53 -3.15 -3.75
CA ILE A 10 -4.20 -2.52 -3.52
C ILE A 10 -4.34 -1.19 -2.77
N LEU A 11 -5.31 -0.35 -3.16
CA LEU A 11 -5.60 0.89 -2.45
C LEU A 11 -6.01 0.63 -1.00
N PHE A 12 -6.83 -0.39 -0.76
CA PHE A 12 -7.24 -0.75 0.59
C PHE A 12 -6.05 -1.22 1.45
N ILE A 13 -5.14 -2.02 0.88
CA ILE A 13 -3.92 -2.45 1.56
C ILE A 13 -3.01 -1.25 1.88
N GLY A 14 -2.82 -0.34 0.92
CA GLY A 14 -2.02 0.88 1.14
C GLY A 14 -2.63 1.77 2.23
N LEU A 15 -3.95 1.94 2.23
CA LEU A 15 -4.66 2.68 3.27
C LEU A 15 -4.51 2.01 4.64
N LEU A 16 -4.65 0.69 4.72
CA LEU A 16 -4.45 -0.06 5.96
C LEU A 16 -3.05 0.16 6.52
N ALA A 17 -2.01 0.12 5.66
CA ALA A 17 -0.63 0.36 6.07
C ALA A 17 -0.43 1.75 6.68
N ILE A 18 -1.03 2.78 6.09
CA ILE A 18 -0.99 4.16 6.61
C ILE A 18 -1.67 4.24 7.98
N VAL A 19 -2.85 3.65 8.12
CA VAL A 19 -3.59 3.62 9.39
C VAL A 19 -2.78 2.92 10.48
N THR A 20 -2.15 1.78 10.17
CA THR A 20 -1.31 1.07 11.14
C THR A 20 -0.07 1.86 11.55
N ALA A 21 0.54 2.60 10.62
CA ALA A 21 1.69 3.45 10.93
C ALA A 21 1.30 4.59 11.88
N LEU A 22 0.15 5.23 11.65
CA LEU A 22 -0.37 6.28 12.52
C LEU A 22 -0.75 5.76 13.91
N LEU A 23 -1.34 4.57 14.00
CA LEU A 23 -1.63 3.92 15.28
C LEU A 23 -0.36 3.60 16.07
N MET A 24 0.69 3.10 15.40
CA MET A 24 1.99 2.90 16.04
C MET A 24 2.57 4.24 16.53
N TRP A 25 2.54 5.29 15.73
CA TRP A 25 3.02 6.61 16.15
C TRP A 25 2.32 7.13 17.41
N ILE A 26 0.99 7.02 17.48
CA ILE A 26 0.23 7.38 18.68
C ILE A 26 0.65 6.50 19.88
N GLY A 27 0.86 5.19 19.66
CA GLY A 27 1.31 4.26 20.69
C GLY A 27 2.70 4.57 21.26
N PHE A 28 3.57 5.21 20.49
CA PHE A 28 4.90 5.67 20.94
C PHE A 28 4.87 7.05 21.62
N GLY A 29 3.70 7.69 21.73
CA GLY A 29 3.52 8.96 22.44
C GLY A 29 3.21 10.15 21.54
N GLY A 30 3.11 9.96 20.22
CA GLY A 30 2.67 11.03 19.30
C GLY A 30 3.63 12.21 19.18
N GLU A 31 4.93 11.99 19.38
CA GLU A 31 5.96 13.02 19.28
C GLU A 31 6.14 13.50 17.83
N ILE A 32 6.39 14.80 17.62
CA ILE A 32 6.57 15.37 16.26
C ILE A 32 7.93 14.96 15.68
N PHE A 33 8.97 14.99 16.51
CA PHE A 33 10.33 14.63 16.13
C PHE A 33 10.78 13.39 16.88
N THR A 34 11.55 12.54 16.21
CA THR A 34 12.11 11.35 16.85
C THR A 34 13.13 11.75 17.91
N LYS A 35 12.97 11.21 19.11
CA LYS A 35 13.88 11.45 20.24
C LYS A 35 14.62 10.16 20.54
N THR A 36 15.93 10.25 20.70
CA THR A 36 16.79 9.12 21.06
C THR A 36 17.13 9.11 22.55
N GLN A 37 16.96 10.24 23.23
CA GLN A 37 17.35 10.43 24.63
C GLN A 37 16.23 11.10 25.41
N VAL A 38 15.96 10.55 26.59
CA VAL A 38 14.98 11.08 27.53
C VAL A 38 15.67 11.28 28.88
N ILE A 39 15.43 12.43 29.50
CA ILE A 39 15.90 12.69 30.87
C ILE A 39 15.00 11.88 31.81
N VAL A 40 15.59 10.90 32.50
CA VAL A 40 14.90 10.12 33.52
C VAL A 40 15.46 10.52 34.88
N GLU A 41 14.58 10.86 35.80
CA GLU A 41 14.96 11.09 37.19
C GLU A 41 15.06 9.73 37.89
N LYS A 42 16.27 9.34 38.26
CA LYS A 42 16.51 8.18 39.12
C LYS A 42 16.63 8.63 40.56
N GLN A 43 15.85 7.99 41.42
CA GLN A 43 15.99 8.13 42.86
C GLN A 43 17.04 7.13 43.35
N ASN A 44 18.08 7.63 44.01
CA ASN A 44 19.08 6.77 44.63
C ASN A 44 18.60 6.40 46.04
N GLU A 45 18.09 5.18 46.22
CA GLU A 45 17.54 4.72 47.51
C GLU A 45 18.58 4.74 48.65
N LEU A 46 19.87 4.65 48.31
CA LEU A 46 20.98 4.65 49.27
C LEU A 46 21.36 6.03 49.82
N PHE A 47 21.07 7.11 49.08
CA PHE A 47 21.50 8.48 49.45
C PHE A 47 20.35 9.49 49.50
N GLY A 48 19.12 9.08 49.16
CA GLY A 48 17.95 9.97 49.16
C GLY A 48 17.98 11.09 48.12
N THR A 49 19.03 11.13 47.28
CA THR A 49 19.24 12.16 46.26
C THR A 49 18.67 11.73 44.91
N THR A 50 17.94 12.63 44.26
CA THR A 50 17.45 12.45 42.89
C THR A 50 18.48 12.99 41.91
N TYR A 51 18.88 12.19 40.91
CA TYR A 51 19.75 12.64 39.83
C TYR A 51 19.10 12.40 38.46
N LYS A 52 19.38 13.31 37.53
CA LYS A 52 18.90 13.26 36.15
C LYS A 52 19.90 12.47 35.32
N GLU A 53 19.48 11.29 34.84
CA GLU A 53 20.28 10.47 33.94
C GLU A 53 19.67 10.53 32.55
N TRP A 54 20.51 10.74 31.54
CA TRP A 54 20.09 10.61 30.15
C TRP A 54 19.97 9.12 29.84
N LYS A 55 18.74 8.67 29.64
CA LYS A 55 18.46 7.30 29.22
C LYS A 55 18.22 7.29 27.72
N ASP A 56 18.97 6.44 27.03
CA ASP A 56 18.70 6.17 25.62
C ASP A 56 17.34 5.44 25.53
N GLN A 57 16.35 6.15 25.00
CA GLN A 57 15.01 5.63 24.76
C GLN A 57 14.55 6.18 23.42
N PHE A 58 14.37 5.27 22.46
CA PHE A 58 13.88 5.62 21.14
C PHE A 58 12.38 5.87 21.20
N ILE A 59 11.98 7.11 20.93
CA ILE A 59 10.59 7.50 20.75
C ILE A 59 10.40 7.85 19.29
N LEU A 60 9.56 7.05 18.62
CA LEU A 60 9.25 7.22 17.21
C LEU A 60 8.45 8.51 17.00
N GLY A 61 9.03 9.41 16.19
CA GLY A 61 8.42 10.67 15.83
C GLY A 61 7.54 10.60 14.58
N LEU A 62 6.83 11.70 14.35
CA LEU A 62 6.03 11.90 13.15
C LEU A 62 6.93 12.00 11.91
N ASP A 63 8.15 12.51 12.04
CA ASP A 63 9.16 12.58 10.98
C ASP A 63 9.40 11.24 10.26
N TYR A 64 9.75 10.18 10.99
CA TYR A 64 9.95 8.84 10.41
C TYR A 64 8.64 8.21 9.96
N THR A 65 7.55 8.43 10.71
CA THR A 65 6.21 7.94 10.34
C THR A 65 5.77 8.53 9.00
N LEU A 66 5.99 9.83 8.80
CA LEU A 66 5.61 10.55 7.59
C LEU A 66 6.48 10.13 6.41
N ALA A 67 7.79 9.95 6.62
CA ALA A 67 8.67 9.37 5.60
C ALA A 67 8.19 7.98 5.15
N PHE A 68 7.79 7.13 6.10
CA PHE A 68 7.20 5.82 5.81
C PHE A 68 5.89 5.92 5.03
N ILE A 69 4.98 6.83 5.42
CA ILE A 69 3.71 7.05 4.72
C ILE A 69 3.95 7.49 3.28
N VAL A 70 4.88 8.44 3.05
CA VAL A 70 5.23 8.91 1.71
C VAL A 70 5.74 7.75 0.84
N LEU A 71 6.61 6.90 1.38
CA LEU A 71 7.09 5.71 0.68
C LEU A 71 5.95 4.72 0.39
N ALA A 72 5.06 4.47 1.35
CA ALA A 72 3.92 3.58 1.17
C ALA A 72 2.98 4.08 0.07
N VAL A 73 2.69 5.39 0.03
CA VAL A 73 1.88 6.02 -1.02
C VAL A 73 2.58 5.89 -2.37
N MET A 74 3.89 6.19 -2.43
CA MET A 74 4.67 6.08 -3.67
C MET A 74 4.63 4.66 -4.24
N LEU A 75 4.85 3.64 -3.43
CA LEU A 75 4.79 2.23 -3.84
C LEU A 75 3.38 1.82 -4.28
N THR A 76 2.35 2.29 -3.57
CA THR A 76 0.96 2.02 -3.91
C THR A 76 0.61 2.59 -5.29
N LEU A 77 0.95 3.87 -5.53
CA LEU A 77 0.73 4.53 -6.82
C LEU A 77 1.52 3.87 -7.94
N MET A 78 2.80 3.54 -7.70
CA MET A 78 3.65 2.83 -8.65
C MET A 78 3.03 1.48 -9.05
N THR A 79 2.55 0.71 -8.07
CA THR A 79 1.92 -0.60 -8.34
C THR A 79 0.61 -0.46 -9.13
N ILE A 80 -0.19 0.56 -8.83
CA ILE A 80 -1.43 0.86 -9.57
C ILE A 80 -1.12 1.25 -11.02
N TYR A 81 -0.09 2.08 -11.22
CA TYR A 81 0.37 2.49 -12.54
C TYR A 81 0.77 1.29 -13.40
N PHE A 82 1.62 0.40 -12.90
CA PHE A 82 2.02 -0.81 -13.65
C PHE A 82 0.87 -1.77 -13.97
N LYS A 83 -0.16 -1.83 -13.12
CA LYS A 83 -1.33 -2.67 -13.36
C LYS A 83 -2.32 -2.05 -14.35
N ARG A 84 -2.30 -0.73 -14.54
CA ARG A 84 -3.16 -0.02 -15.49
C ARG A 84 -2.95 -0.52 -16.92
N ASP A 85 -1.70 -0.66 -17.35
CA ASP A 85 -1.38 -1.06 -18.73
C ASP A 85 -1.71 -2.54 -19.00
N LYS A 86 -1.56 -3.40 -18.00
CA LYS A 86 -1.89 -4.82 -18.11
C LYS A 86 -3.41 -5.05 -18.23
N GLY A 87 -4.22 -4.24 -17.55
CA GLY A 87 -5.68 -4.33 -17.63
C GLY A 87 -6.25 -3.97 -19.00
N ILE A 88 -5.65 -2.97 -19.68
CA ILE A 88 -6.06 -2.58 -21.05
C ILE A 88 -5.72 -3.69 -22.04
N LYS A 89 -4.49 -4.24 -21.96
CA LYS A 89 -4.02 -5.27 -22.88
C LYS A 89 -4.82 -6.57 -22.77
N SER A 90 -5.20 -6.97 -21.55
CA SER A 90 -6.02 -8.17 -21.31
C SER A 90 -7.43 -8.06 -21.91
N ASN A 91 -8.11 -6.92 -21.72
CA ASN A 91 -9.45 -6.71 -22.29
C ASN A 91 -9.44 -6.73 -23.83
N LEU A 92 -8.40 -6.15 -24.46
CA LEU A 92 -8.28 -6.17 -25.92
C LEU A 92 -8.05 -7.58 -26.48
N VAL A 93 -7.34 -8.45 -25.75
CA VAL A 93 -7.14 -9.85 -26.15
C VAL A 93 -8.44 -10.65 -26.06
N GLU A 94 -9.20 -10.47 -24.99
CA GLU A 94 -10.50 -11.15 -24.79
C GLU A 94 -11.53 -10.73 -25.85
N ILE A 95 -11.64 -9.43 -26.15
CA ILE A 95 -12.52 -8.92 -27.21
C ILE A 95 -12.10 -9.48 -28.58
N ARG A 96 -10.80 -9.59 -28.85
CA ARG A 96 -10.28 -10.13 -30.11
C ARG A 96 -10.61 -11.62 -30.25
N GLN A 97 -10.43 -12.42 -29.20
CA GLN A 97 -10.76 -13.85 -29.23
C GLN A 97 -12.27 -14.11 -29.38
N GLY A 98 -13.10 -13.31 -28.70
CA GLY A 98 -14.56 -13.39 -28.84
C GLY A 98 -15.02 -13.09 -30.26
N ARG A 99 -14.44 -12.06 -30.91
CA ARG A 99 -14.74 -11.73 -32.31
C ARG A 99 -14.29 -12.83 -33.28
N THR A 100 -13.08 -13.35 -33.13
CA THR A 100 -12.58 -14.43 -34.02
C THR A 100 -13.39 -15.72 -33.90
N SER A 101 -13.83 -16.08 -32.69
CA SER A 101 -14.69 -17.25 -32.47
C SER A 101 -16.04 -17.11 -33.19
N SER A 102 -16.67 -15.94 -33.06
CA SER A 102 -17.92 -15.59 -33.76
C SER A 102 -17.78 -15.58 -35.28
N GLU A 103 -16.65 -15.11 -35.83
CA GLU A 103 -16.43 -15.09 -37.28
C GLU A 103 -16.22 -16.50 -37.83
N THR A 104 -15.51 -17.37 -37.09
CA THR A 104 -15.31 -18.77 -37.50
C THR A 104 -16.60 -19.58 -37.48
N SER A 105 -17.50 -19.35 -36.51
CA SER A 105 -18.79 -20.04 -36.48
C SER A 105 -19.70 -19.61 -37.62
N LEU A 106 -19.74 -18.32 -37.96
CA LEU A 106 -20.47 -17.80 -39.12
C LEU A 106 -19.92 -18.36 -40.44
N PHE A 107 -18.60 -18.42 -40.60
CA PHE A 107 -17.97 -19.01 -41.78
C PHE A 107 -18.30 -20.50 -41.93
N LEU A 108 -18.24 -21.27 -40.84
CA LEU A 108 -18.61 -22.69 -40.86
C LEU A 108 -20.08 -22.89 -41.20
N SER A 109 -20.98 -22.07 -40.65
CA SER A 109 -22.41 -22.13 -40.98
C SER A 109 -22.68 -21.81 -42.46
N TYR A 110 -22.05 -20.78 -43.03
CA TYR A 110 -22.17 -20.45 -44.46
C TYR A 110 -21.55 -21.53 -45.36
N PHE A 111 -20.41 -22.08 -44.98
CA PHE A 111 -19.74 -23.14 -45.74
C PHE A 111 -20.55 -24.44 -45.77
N LEU A 112 -21.22 -24.79 -44.67
CA LEU A 112 -22.11 -25.96 -44.61
C LEU A 112 -23.40 -25.75 -45.40
N LEU A 113 -23.94 -24.53 -45.46
CA LEU A 113 -25.15 -24.19 -46.21
C LEU A 113 -24.96 -24.22 -47.74
N PHE A 114 -23.74 -24.03 -48.23
CA PHE A 114 -23.44 -24.00 -49.68
C PHE A 114 -22.99 -25.35 -50.25
N LYS A 115 -22.95 -26.41 -49.42
CA LYS A 115 -22.41 -27.73 -49.80
C LYS A 115 -23.46 -28.75 -50.24
N PHE A 116 -24.70 -28.32 -50.47
CA PHE A 116 -25.81 -29.10 -51.04
C PHE A 116 -26.47 -28.30 -52.15
#